data_AF-A0AAD8UZP5-F1
#
_entry.id   AF-A0AAD8UZP5-F1
#
_cell.length_a   1.000
_cell.length_b   1.000
_cell.length_c   1.000
_cell.angle_alpha   90.00
_cell.angle_beta   90.00
_cell.angle_gamma   90.00
#
_symmetry.space_group_name_H-M   'P 1'
#
loop_
_entity.id
_entity.type
_entity.pdbx_description
1 polymer ?
#
loop_
_entity_poly.entity_id
_entity_poly.type
_entity_poly.pdbx_seq_one_letter_code
_entity_poly.pdbx_strand_id
1 'polypeptide(L)'
;MVPPHRGLPDEIAIWEILIRLDIKALLRCRAVCRAWLRATSTREFLVVHHGCQPTLPILSRFDGSVGHRTLDIIPLDHQTGLVPADQLHSIARLLDDMHLLRSCDSLLILCTNNMDDRHYAICNPATRQYAPLRQIDDFEVSGMYLHRSTGEYRLLLYPCPAKVRNAELPHGLHDGCHVFTLGSCEPPRHIGWPEAREVMFETNVLFRGSLLWYMGPENIKKDIIRVFDTTAESFRQMQAPVLPGPGETNLFEMDGMLAMASCNNAAANIGIWVLQDYESE
;
A
#
# COMPACT_ATOMS: atom_id res chain seq x y z
N MET A 1 29.49 43.57 27.50
CA MET A 1 28.19 43.12 26.94
C MET A 1 28.49 42.11 25.85
N VAL A 2 28.24 40.83 26.11
CA VAL A 2 28.33 39.76 25.10
C VAL A 2 27.03 39.81 24.27
N PRO A 3 27.08 39.72 22.92
CA PRO A 3 25.87 39.79 22.12
C PRO A 3 25.02 38.53 22.32
N PRO A 4 23.68 38.61 22.31
CA PRO A 4 22.83 37.42 22.36
C PRO A 4 22.72 36.84 20.95
N HIS A 5 23.78 36.19 20.46
CA HIS A 5 23.62 35.20 19.39
C HIS A 5 23.62 33.82 20.02
N ARG A 6 22.51 33.46 20.67
CA ARG A 6 22.15 32.05 20.79
C ARG A 6 21.24 31.77 19.60
N GLY A 7 21.81 31.18 18.56
CA GLY A 7 21.01 30.56 17.51
C GLY A 7 20.04 29.55 18.13
N LEU A 8 18.94 29.28 17.44
CA LEU A 8 18.03 28.20 17.82
C LEU A 8 18.82 26.89 17.92
N PRO A 9 18.75 26.14 19.04
CA PRO A 9 19.39 24.84 19.14
C PRO A 9 18.96 23.90 18.01
N ASP A 10 19.90 23.18 17.41
CA ASP A 10 19.64 22.28 16.28
C ASP A 10 18.56 21.24 16.60
N GLU A 11 18.53 20.74 17.85
CA GLU A 11 17.54 19.76 18.30
C GLU A 11 16.11 20.31 18.22
N ILE A 12 15.89 21.56 18.67
CA ILE A 12 14.58 22.23 18.57
C ILE A 12 14.24 22.51 17.09
N ALA A 13 15.22 22.95 16.30
CA ALA A 13 15.00 23.19 14.88
C ALA A 13 14.56 21.91 14.16
N ILE A 14 15.22 20.77 14.43
CA ILE A 14 14.95 19.50 13.78
C ILE A 14 13.63 18.90 14.29
N TRP A 15 13.50 18.71 15.60
CA TRP A 15 12.43 17.89 16.18
C TRP A 15 11.16 18.65 16.55
N GLU A 16 11.17 19.98 16.59
CA GLU A 16 9.95 20.77 16.85
C GLU A 16 9.47 21.56 15.64
N ILE A 17 10.38 21.95 14.74
CA ILE A 17 10.05 22.78 13.58
C ILE A 17 10.05 21.94 12.30
N LEU A 18 11.22 21.44 11.87
CA LEU A 18 11.36 20.76 10.58
C LEU A 18 10.46 19.52 10.49
N ILE A 19 10.26 18.81 11.60
CA ILE A 19 9.45 17.60 11.61
C ILE A 19 7.96 17.82 11.37
N ARG A 20 7.46 19.03 11.65
CA ARG A 20 6.05 19.41 11.49
C ARG A 20 5.79 20.06 10.13
N LEU A 21 6.83 20.35 9.36
CA LEU A 21 6.68 20.94 8.04
C LEU A 21 6.06 19.94 7.07
N ASP A 22 5.24 20.44 6.15
CA ASP A 22 4.84 19.65 4.99
C ASP A 22 6.08 19.27 4.14
N ILE A 23 5.93 18.23 3.32
CA ILE A 23 7.05 17.72 2.52
C ILE A 23 7.65 18.76 1.56
N LYS A 24 6.85 19.72 1.05
CA LYS A 24 7.35 20.75 0.11
C LYS A 24 8.23 21.76 0.84
N ALA A 25 7.80 22.22 2.01
CA ALA A 25 8.57 23.10 2.88
C ALA A 25 9.85 22.41 3.37
N LEU A 26 9.75 21.12 3.75
CA LEU A 26 10.92 20.33 4.14
C LEU A 26 11.93 20.19 3.00
N LEU A 27 11.48 19.91 1.77
CA LEU A 27 12.36 19.83 0.60
C LEU A 27 13.06 21.16 0.29
N ARG A 28 12.36 22.30 0.48
CA ARG A 28 12.98 23.63 0.38
C ARG A 28 14.06 23.82 1.44
N CYS A 29 13.79 23.42 2.69
CA CYS A 29 14.76 23.47 3.78
C CYS A 29 16.02 22.64 3.45
N ARG A 30 15.84 21.42 2.91
CA ARG A 30 16.95 20.55 2.47
C ARG A 30 17.84 21.19 1.41
N ALA A 31 17.28 22.08 0.58
CA ALA A 31 18.03 22.79 -0.45
C ALA A 31 18.87 23.96 0.10
N VAL A 32 18.59 24.46 1.31
CA VAL A 32 19.29 25.61 1.90
C VAL A 32 20.72 25.25 2.30
N CYS A 33 20.93 24.13 3.00
CA CYS A 33 22.26 23.73 3.45
C CYS A 33 22.41 22.21 3.63
N ARG A 34 23.66 21.73 3.59
CA ARG A 34 23.99 20.30 3.77
C ARG A 34 23.69 19.79 5.19
N ALA A 35 23.72 20.65 6.20
CA ALA A 35 23.42 20.26 7.58
C ALA A 35 21.95 19.85 7.72
N TRP A 36 21.03 20.68 7.23
CA TRP A 36 19.60 20.37 7.20
C TRP A 36 19.30 19.17 6.30
N LEU A 37 19.92 19.12 5.11
CA LEU A 37 19.82 17.93 4.27
C LEU A 37 20.20 16.65 5.03
N ARG A 38 21.33 16.64 5.76
CA ARG A 38 21.77 15.46 6.52
C ARG A 38 20.84 15.13 7.67
N ALA A 39 20.46 16.14 8.47
CA ALA A 39 19.59 15.97 9.64
C ALA A 39 18.24 15.35 9.26
N THR A 40 17.62 15.84 8.19
CA THR A 40 16.29 15.39 7.75
C THR A 40 16.33 14.18 6.80
N SER A 41 17.52 13.63 6.51
CA SER A 41 17.65 12.41 5.70
C SER A 41 17.90 11.16 6.56
N THR A 42 17.96 11.32 7.88
CA THR A 42 18.07 10.19 8.81
C THR A 42 16.77 9.37 8.79
N ARG A 43 16.89 8.05 8.97
CA ARG A 43 15.72 7.15 9.03
C ARG A 43 14.77 7.54 10.17
N GLU A 44 15.32 7.89 11.33
CA GLU A 44 14.55 8.32 12.50
C GLU A 44 13.70 9.55 12.20
N PHE A 45 14.30 10.59 11.61
CA PHE A 45 13.57 11.79 11.22
C PHE A 45 12.46 11.47 10.22
N LEU A 46 12.75 10.66 9.20
CA LEU A 46 11.76 10.32 8.16
C LEU A 46 10.57 9.54 8.73
N VAL A 47 10.80 8.60 9.65
CA VAL A 47 9.74 7.81 10.29
C VAL A 47 8.85 8.72 11.14
N VAL A 48 9.44 9.57 11.97
CA VAL A 48 8.67 10.46 12.85
C VAL A 48 7.98 11.56 12.04
N HIS A 49 8.66 12.15 11.04
CA HIS A 49 8.05 13.11 10.10
C HIS A 49 6.84 12.52 9.39
N HIS A 50 6.95 11.28 8.90
CA HIS A 50 5.85 10.57 8.26
C HIS A 50 4.66 10.39 9.21
N GLY A 51 4.90 9.99 10.46
CA GLY A 51 3.86 9.87 11.49
C GLY A 51 3.18 11.19 11.86
N CYS A 52 3.82 12.33 11.60
CA CYS A 52 3.22 13.66 11.77
C CYS A 52 2.41 14.12 10.54
N GLN A 53 2.50 13.43 9.41
CA GLN A 53 1.73 13.80 8.21
C GLN A 53 0.30 13.24 8.28
N PRO A 54 -0.68 13.96 7.71
CA PRO A 54 -2.03 13.44 7.62
C PRO A 54 -2.07 12.21 6.70
N THR A 55 -2.84 11.20 7.11
CA THR A 55 -3.19 10.07 6.24
C THR A 55 -4.31 10.51 5.30
N LEU A 56 -3.98 10.67 4.02
CA LEU A 56 -4.95 11.08 3.00
C LEU A 56 -5.20 9.90 2.05
N PRO A 57 -6.46 9.51 1.80
CA PRO A 57 -6.76 8.51 0.79
C PRO A 57 -6.23 8.93 -0.56
N ILE A 58 -5.73 7.96 -1.33
CA ILE A 58 -5.28 8.18 -2.69
C ILE A 58 -6.38 7.69 -3.63
N LEU A 59 -6.90 8.60 -4.44
CA LEU A 59 -7.72 8.23 -5.59
C LEU A 59 -6.81 8.00 -6.78
N SER A 60 -6.95 6.82 -7.39
CA SER A 60 -6.43 6.50 -8.71
C SER A 60 -7.53 6.81 -9.71
N ARG A 61 -7.28 7.78 -10.60
CA ARG A 61 -8.17 8.03 -11.74
C ARG A 61 -7.57 7.42 -12.99
N PHE A 62 -8.41 6.69 -13.72
CA PHE A 62 -8.09 6.15 -15.03
C PHE A 62 -8.86 6.94 -16.10
N ASP A 63 -8.15 7.61 -17.00
CA ASP A 63 -8.75 8.21 -18.20
C ASP A 63 -8.76 7.18 -19.32
N GLY A 64 -9.96 6.77 -19.73
CA GLY A 64 -10.18 5.74 -20.77
C GLY A 64 -10.08 6.25 -22.20
N SER A 65 -9.58 7.46 -22.42
CA SER A 65 -9.37 7.99 -23.78
C SER A 65 -8.28 7.20 -24.52
N VAL A 66 -8.60 6.85 -25.77
CA VAL A 66 -7.75 6.01 -26.64
C VAL A 66 -6.42 6.73 -26.88
N GLY A 67 -5.34 6.22 -26.28
CA GLY A 67 -3.97 6.55 -26.64
C GLY A 67 -3.07 7.08 -25.52
N HIS A 68 -3.61 7.55 -24.40
CA HIS A 68 -2.81 8.02 -23.25
C HIS A 68 -3.49 7.70 -21.91
N ARG A 69 -3.05 6.62 -21.25
CA ARG A 69 -3.50 6.17 -19.94
C ARG A 69 -2.64 6.79 -18.85
N THR A 70 -3.04 7.97 -18.35
CA THR A 70 -2.36 8.59 -17.21
C THR A 70 -2.97 8.13 -15.90
N LEU A 71 -2.13 7.68 -14.96
CA LEU A 71 -2.52 7.46 -13.58
C LEU A 71 -2.33 8.76 -12.80
N ASP A 72 -3.44 9.38 -12.42
CA ASP A 72 -3.45 10.52 -11.52
C ASP A 72 -3.60 10.04 -10.07
N ILE A 73 -2.66 10.46 -9.22
CA ILE A 73 -2.69 10.26 -7.77
C ILE A 73 -3.23 11.53 -7.15
N ILE A 74 -4.39 11.42 -6.52
CA ILE A 74 -5.09 12.57 -5.91
C ILE A 74 -5.28 12.27 -4.42
N PRO A 75 -4.72 13.09 -3.51
CA PRO A 75 -4.96 12.97 -2.10
C PRO A 75 -6.34 13.55 -1.80
N LEU A 76 -7.16 12.81 -1.05
CA LEU A 76 -8.45 13.29 -0.62
C LEU A 76 -8.30 13.93 0.77
N ASP A 77 -8.43 15.24 0.86
CA ASP A 77 -8.52 15.93 2.14
C ASP A 77 -9.97 15.94 2.62
N HIS A 78 -10.28 15.12 3.62
CA HIS A 78 -11.61 15.06 4.21
C HIS A 78 -12.00 16.33 4.98
N GLN A 79 -11.05 17.21 5.31
CA GLN A 79 -11.33 18.42 6.11
C GLN A 79 -11.94 19.55 5.30
N THR A 80 -11.88 19.49 3.97
CA THR A 80 -12.61 20.39 3.09
C THR A 80 -13.87 19.68 2.61
N GLY A 81 -15.02 20.01 3.22
CA GLY A 81 -16.31 19.41 2.84
C GLY A 81 -16.57 19.48 1.34
N LEU A 82 -17.23 18.44 0.78
CA LEU A 82 -17.71 18.34 -0.61
C LEU A 82 -16.87 19.16 -1.61
N VAL A 83 -15.58 18.85 -1.74
CA VAL A 83 -14.73 19.43 -2.80
C VAL A 83 -15.36 19.02 -4.13
N PRO A 84 -15.82 19.98 -4.97
CA PRO A 84 -16.35 19.62 -6.27
C PRO A 84 -15.23 18.98 -7.11
N ALA A 85 -15.59 18.00 -7.95
CA ALA A 85 -14.63 17.13 -8.64
C ALA A 85 -13.62 17.89 -9.55
N ASP A 86 -13.90 19.15 -9.84
CA ASP A 86 -13.07 20.10 -10.59
C ASP A 86 -11.88 20.68 -9.79
N GLN A 87 -11.87 20.53 -8.46
CA GLN A 87 -10.79 20.97 -7.57
C GLN A 87 -9.87 19.84 -7.10
N LEU A 88 -10.08 18.62 -7.58
CA LEU A 88 -9.20 17.48 -7.33
C LEU A 88 -7.89 17.64 -8.12
N HIS A 89 -6.85 18.11 -7.45
CA HIS A 89 -5.54 18.31 -8.05
C HIS A 89 -4.66 17.06 -7.93
N SER A 90 -4.23 16.53 -9.07
CA SER A 90 -3.22 15.46 -9.13
C SER A 90 -1.88 15.96 -8.59
N ILE A 91 -1.33 15.27 -7.59
CA ILE A 91 0.00 15.55 -7.02
C ILE A 91 1.10 14.80 -7.76
N ALA A 92 0.75 13.71 -8.45
CA ALA A 92 1.65 12.96 -9.31
C ALA A 92 0.86 12.40 -10.50
N ARG A 93 1.38 12.65 -11.70
CA ARG A 93 0.93 12.02 -12.94
C ARG A 93 2.00 11.01 -13.33
N LEU A 94 1.65 9.73 -13.30
CA LEU A 94 2.57 8.66 -13.69
C LEU A 94 2.41 8.37 -15.19
N LEU A 95 3.52 7.91 -15.79
CA LEU A 95 3.67 7.66 -17.22
C LEU A 95 2.63 6.67 -17.77
N ASP A 96 2.45 6.73 -19.09
CA ASP A 96 1.57 5.87 -19.88
C ASP A 96 1.71 4.38 -19.53
N ASP A 97 0.59 3.67 -19.46
CA ASP A 97 0.45 2.21 -19.25
C ASP A 97 0.83 1.63 -17.86
N MET A 98 0.98 2.47 -16.83
CA MET A 98 1.21 2.03 -15.44
C MET A 98 -0.06 2.11 -14.58
N HIS A 99 -0.22 1.13 -13.69
CA HIS A 99 -1.33 1.05 -12.73
C HIS A 99 -0.84 1.03 -11.29
N LEU A 100 -1.62 1.61 -10.38
CA LEU A 100 -1.38 1.50 -8.95
C LEU A 100 -1.84 0.12 -8.48
N LEU A 101 -0.90 -0.68 -7.97
CA LEU A 101 -1.20 -2.01 -7.48
C LEU A 101 -1.37 -2.02 -5.96
N ARG A 102 -0.43 -1.45 -5.21
CA ARG A 102 -0.46 -1.42 -3.73
C ARG A 102 0.09 -0.10 -3.18
N SER A 103 -0.29 0.22 -1.94
CA SER A 103 0.27 1.36 -1.20
C SER A 103 0.53 0.98 0.26
N CYS A 104 1.58 1.55 0.86
CA CYS A 104 1.96 1.37 2.27
C CYS A 104 2.89 2.53 2.64
N ASP A 105 2.59 3.24 3.74
CA ASP A 105 3.41 4.34 4.28
C ASP A 105 3.90 5.34 3.21
N SER A 106 2.98 5.79 2.34
CA SER A 106 3.25 6.69 1.20
C SER A 106 4.13 6.14 0.07
N LEU A 107 4.56 4.87 0.14
CA LEU A 107 5.19 4.15 -0.96
C LEU A 107 4.12 3.48 -1.81
N LEU A 108 4.34 3.50 -3.12
CA LEU A 108 3.41 2.96 -4.11
C LEU A 108 4.11 1.87 -4.91
N ILE A 109 3.42 0.74 -5.11
CA ILE A 109 3.81 -0.27 -6.09
C ILE A 109 3.00 -0.04 -7.35
N LEU A 110 3.71 0.14 -8.45
CA LEU A 110 3.16 0.33 -9.78
C LEU A 110 3.45 -0.90 -10.62
N CYS A 111 2.55 -1.24 -11.55
CA CYS A 111 2.76 -2.30 -12.52
C CYS A 111 2.35 -1.91 -13.93
N THR A 112 2.98 -2.49 -14.94
CA THR A 112 2.54 -2.36 -16.34
C THR A 112 1.21 -3.08 -16.58
N ASN A 113 0.46 -2.63 -17.59
CA ASN A 113 -0.82 -3.25 -17.97
C ASN A 113 -0.68 -4.58 -18.75
N ASN A 114 0.52 -5.01 -19.09
CA ASN A 114 0.72 -6.23 -19.87
C ASN A 114 0.74 -7.46 -18.96
N MET A 115 -0.33 -8.26 -18.98
CA MET A 115 -0.47 -9.44 -18.14
C MET A 115 0.57 -10.54 -18.42
N ASP A 116 1.09 -10.62 -19.64
CA ASP A 116 2.10 -11.63 -20.01
C ASP A 116 3.53 -11.18 -19.67
N ASP A 117 3.75 -9.88 -19.52
CA ASP A 117 5.04 -9.27 -19.20
C ASP A 117 4.87 -8.09 -18.23
N ARG A 118 4.42 -8.41 -17.01
CA ARG A 118 4.27 -7.43 -15.94
C ARG A 118 5.63 -7.03 -15.37
N HIS A 119 5.87 -5.73 -15.36
CA HIS A 119 7.02 -5.10 -14.73
C HIS A 119 6.55 -4.27 -13.55
N TYR A 120 7.29 -4.35 -12.45
CA TYR A 120 6.96 -3.62 -11.23
C TYR A 120 7.94 -2.48 -10.97
N ALA A 121 7.43 -1.41 -10.38
CA ALA A 121 8.25 -0.32 -9.86
C ALA A 121 7.72 0.15 -8.51
N ILE A 122 8.63 0.52 -7.62
CA ILE A 122 8.30 1.28 -6.43
C ILE A 122 8.45 2.77 -6.69
N CYS A 123 7.50 3.55 -6.19
CA CYS A 123 7.47 5.00 -6.34
C CYS A 123 7.22 5.66 -4.98
N ASN A 124 8.00 6.69 -4.68
CA ASN A 124 7.67 7.68 -3.67
C ASN A 124 7.19 8.95 -4.40
N PRO A 125 5.88 9.25 -4.43
CA PRO A 125 5.35 10.38 -5.17
C PRO A 125 5.81 11.74 -4.57
N ALA A 126 6.10 11.78 -3.27
CA ALA A 126 6.51 12.99 -2.58
C ALA A 126 7.95 13.40 -2.93
N THR A 127 8.84 12.43 -3.12
CA THR A 127 10.23 12.67 -3.56
C THR A 127 10.43 12.53 -5.06
N ARG A 128 9.43 12.05 -5.80
CA ARG A 128 9.49 11.69 -7.22
C ARG A 128 10.60 10.67 -7.55
N GLN A 129 10.94 9.85 -6.57
CA GLN A 129 11.91 8.78 -6.76
C GLN A 129 11.19 7.51 -7.19
N TYR A 130 11.79 6.82 -8.15
CA TYR A 130 11.31 5.55 -8.68
C TYR A 130 12.44 4.54 -8.71
N ALA A 131 12.12 3.26 -8.52
CA ALA A 131 13.05 2.17 -8.72
C ALA A 131 12.31 0.94 -9.32
N PRO A 132 12.85 0.31 -10.36
CA PRO A 132 12.29 -0.93 -10.90
C PRO A 132 12.52 -2.10 -9.93
N LEU A 133 11.58 -3.04 -9.88
CA LEU A 133 11.62 -4.23 -9.03
C LEU A 133 11.76 -5.50 -9.88
N ARG A 134 12.88 -5.62 -10.60
CA ARG A 134 13.12 -6.72 -11.57
C ARG A 134 13.17 -8.11 -10.94
N GLN A 135 13.52 -8.19 -9.66
CA GLN A 135 13.65 -9.46 -8.93
C GLN A 135 12.32 -10.19 -8.72
N ILE A 136 11.21 -9.51 -9.00
CA ILE A 136 9.86 -10.05 -8.81
C ILE A 136 9.09 -10.14 -10.14
N ASP A 137 9.76 -10.03 -11.30
CA ASP A 137 9.11 -10.07 -12.61
C ASP A 137 8.39 -11.42 -12.86
N ASP A 138 8.81 -12.50 -12.20
CA ASP A 138 8.16 -13.83 -12.29
C ASP A 138 7.01 -14.02 -11.28
N PHE A 139 6.66 -12.97 -10.53
CA PHE A 139 5.68 -13.01 -9.45
C PHE A 139 4.54 -12.01 -9.67
N GLU A 140 3.46 -12.26 -8.95
CA GLU A 140 2.32 -11.38 -8.77
C GLU A 140 2.35 -10.82 -7.35
N VAL A 141 2.17 -9.51 -7.21
CA VAL A 141 2.18 -8.84 -5.91
C VAL A 141 0.79 -8.88 -5.29
N SER A 142 0.63 -9.68 -4.24
CA SER A 142 -0.63 -9.80 -3.52
C SER A 142 -0.77 -8.76 -2.40
N GLY A 143 0.33 -8.32 -1.78
CA GLY A 143 0.30 -7.35 -0.68
C GLY A 143 1.62 -6.62 -0.44
N MET A 144 1.57 -5.53 0.32
CA MET A 144 2.74 -4.76 0.77
C MET A 144 2.54 -4.36 2.22
N TYR A 145 3.58 -4.48 3.04
CA TYR A 145 3.49 -4.16 4.47
C TYR A 145 4.86 -3.74 5.04
N LEU A 146 4.83 -2.97 6.13
CA LEU A 146 5.98 -2.71 6.98
C LEU A 146 6.09 -3.81 8.04
N HIS A 147 7.15 -4.62 7.98
CA HIS A 147 7.44 -5.62 8.99
C HIS A 147 7.96 -4.94 10.26
N ARG A 148 7.08 -4.74 11.25
CA ARG A 148 7.33 -3.83 12.40
C ARG A 148 8.59 -4.14 13.20
N SER A 149 8.94 -5.42 13.37
CA SER A 149 10.08 -5.80 14.21
C SER A 149 11.44 -5.53 13.55
N THR A 150 11.52 -5.56 12.21
CA THR A 150 12.74 -5.20 11.47
C THR A 150 12.70 -3.78 10.89
N GLY A 151 11.49 -3.21 10.79
CA GLY A 151 11.21 -1.95 10.11
C GLY A 151 11.47 -1.99 8.60
N GLU A 152 11.49 -3.19 8.02
CA GLU A 152 11.69 -3.38 6.58
C GLU A 152 10.34 -3.43 5.87
N TYR A 153 10.27 -2.85 4.68
CA TYR A 153 9.11 -3.01 3.82
C TYR A 153 9.23 -4.32 3.05
N ARG A 154 8.16 -5.11 3.07
CA ARG A 154 8.09 -6.42 2.46
C ARG A 154 6.89 -6.52 1.52
N LEU A 155 7.05 -7.32 0.48
CA LEU A 155 6.02 -7.66 -0.48
C LEU A 155 5.60 -9.11 -0.26
N LEU A 156 4.29 -9.35 -0.27
CA LEU A 156 3.72 -10.68 -0.34
C LEU A 156 3.49 -11.00 -1.82
N LEU A 157 4.09 -12.09 -2.27
CA LEU A 157 4.19 -12.48 -3.67
C LEU A 157 3.61 -13.88 -3.90
N TYR A 158 3.17 -14.13 -5.12
CA TYR A 158 2.79 -15.46 -5.59
C TYR A 158 3.31 -15.68 -7.02
N PRO A 159 3.78 -16.89 -7.39
CA PRO A 159 4.27 -17.18 -8.75
C PRO A 159 3.26 -16.82 -9.85
N CYS A 160 3.68 -16.10 -10.89
CA CYS A 160 2.78 -15.65 -11.96
C CYS A 160 2.27 -16.84 -12.81
N PRO A 161 0.95 -17.14 -12.81
CA PRO A 161 0.44 -18.32 -13.53
C PRO A 161 0.70 -18.27 -15.04
N ALA A 162 0.70 -17.08 -15.66
CA ALA A 162 0.93 -16.94 -17.09
C ALA A 162 2.35 -17.36 -17.50
N LYS A 163 3.34 -17.06 -16.67
CA LYS A 163 4.75 -17.45 -16.87
C LYS A 163 5.02 -18.91 -16.50
N VAL A 164 4.21 -19.48 -15.61
CA VAL A 164 4.27 -20.91 -15.21
C VAL A 164 3.61 -21.84 -16.23
N ARG A 165 2.66 -21.37 -17.05
CA ARG A 165 1.99 -22.23 -18.06
C ARG A 165 2.91 -22.75 -19.17
N ASN A 166 4.06 -22.11 -19.40
CA ASN A 166 4.95 -22.39 -20.53
C ASN A 166 6.29 -23.05 -20.13
N ALA A 167 6.52 -23.31 -18.84
CA ALA A 167 7.71 -23.99 -18.34
C ALA A 167 7.35 -24.81 -17.09
N GLU A 168 8.00 -25.96 -16.87
CA GLU A 168 8.11 -26.49 -15.50
C GLU A 168 8.60 -25.34 -14.61
N LEU A 169 7.98 -25.14 -13.44
CA LEU A 169 8.38 -24.09 -12.50
C LEU A 169 9.92 -24.03 -12.45
N PRO A 170 10.54 -22.89 -12.82
CA PRO A 170 12.00 -22.81 -12.85
C PRO A 170 12.55 -23.32 -11.53
N HIS A 171 13.60 -24.15 -11.58
CA HIS A 171 14.12 -24.85 -10.40
C HIS A 171 14.29 -23.87 -9.21
N GLY A 172 13.45 -24.02 -8.18
CA GLY A 172 13.42 -23.15 -7.00
C GLY A 172 12.15 -22.29 -6.83
N LEU A 173 11.29 -22.17 -7.85
CA LEU A 173 10.00 -21.50 -7.72
C LEU A 173 8.96 -22.51 -7.23
N HIS A 174 8.63 -22.45 -5.94
CA HIS A 174 7.68 -23.37 -5.32
C HIS A 174 6.25 -22.85 -5.46
N ASP A 175 5.26 -23.75 -5.54
CA ASP A 175 3.87 -23.32 -5.39
C ASP A 175 3.63 -22.75 -3.99
N GLY A 176 2.85 -21.66 -3.90
CA GLY A 176 2.58 -20.94 -2.67
C GLY A 176 3.16 -19.52 -2.60
N CYS A 177 2.94 -18.87 -1.46
CA CYS A 177 3.37 -17.50 -1.22
C CYS A 177 4.87 -17.39 -0.98
N HIS A 178 5.38 -16.22 -1.34
CA HIS A 178 6.73 -15.78 -1.08
C HIS A 178 6.72 -14.39 -0.44
N VAL A 179 7.79 -14.08 0.27
CA VAL A 179 8.05 -12.76 0.84
C VAL A 179 9.31 -12.20 0.24
N PHE A 180 9.25 -10.95 -0.22
CA PHE A 180 10.40 -10.22 -0.73
C PHE A 180 10.63 -8.95 0.08
N THR A 181 11.85 -8.76 0.58
CA THR A 181 12.25 -7.54 1.28
C THR A 181 12.72 -6.49 0.28
N LEU A 182 12.09 -5.31 0.30
CA LEU A 182 12.43 -4.24 -0.63
C LEU A 182 13.88 -3.77 -0.45
N GLY A 183 14.60 -3.68 -1.57
CA GLY A 183 16.02 -3.32 -1.60
C GLY A 183 16.97 -4.47 -1.27
N SER A 184 16.46 -5.68 -1.02
CA SER A 184 17.31 -6.87 -0.86
C SER A 184 17.92 -7.28 -2.20
N CYS A 185 19.14 -7.81 -2.15
CA CYS A 185 19.75 -8.51 -3.29
C CYS A 185 19.34 -9.99 -3.36
N GLU A 186 18.73 -10.51 -2.29
CA GLU A 186 18.29 -11.90 -2.20
C GLU A 186 16.97 -12.14 -2.94
N PRO A 187 16.74 -13.35 -3.47
CA PRO A 187 15.48 -13.70 -4.11
C PRO A 187 14.33 -13.76 -3.10
N PRO A 188 13.07 -13.68 -3.56
CA PRO A 188 11.90 -13.91 -2.71
C PRO A 188 11.98 -15.24 -1.96
N ARG A 189 11.72 -15.21 -0.65
CA ARG A 189 11.72 -16.40 0.21
C ARG A 189 10.35 -17.07 0.22
N HIS A 190 10.29 -18.36 -0.04
CA HIS A 190 9.05 -19.15 0.04
C HIS A 190 8.56 -19.27 1.49
N ILE A 191 7.25 -19.11 1.70
CA ILE A 191 6.57 -19.24 3.00
C ILE A 191 5.41 -20.26 2.98
N GLY A 192 5.18 -20.95 1.86
CA GLY A 192 4.08 -21.89 1.70
C GLY A 192 2.73 -21.22 1.44
N TRP A 193 1.63 -21.96 1.60
CA TRP A 193 0.23 -21.57 1.33
C TRP A 193 -0.21 -21.59 -0.15
N PRO A 194 -0.49 -22.77 -0.72
CA PRO A 194 -0.99 -22.92 -2.09
C PRO A 194 -2.33 -22.20 -2.34
N GLU A 195 -3.20 -22.12 -1.33
CA GLU A 195 -4.50 -21.45 -1.38
C GLU A 195 -4.38 -19.92 -1.56
N ALA A 196 -3.18 -19.37 -1.48
CA ALA A 196 -2.88 -17.97 -1.81
C ALA A 196 -3.32 -17.57 -3.22
N ARG A 197 -3.40 -18.52 -4.15
CA ARG A 197 -3.81 -18.24 -5.53
C ARG A 197 -5.18 -17.55 -5.59
N GLU A 198 -6.04 -17.87 -4.64
CA GLU A 198 -7.39 -17.31 -4.55
C GLU A 198 -7.40 -15.84 -4.11
N VAL A 199 -6.36 -15.34 -3.44
CA VAL A 199 -6.27 -13.92 -3.00
C VAL A 199 -5.42 -13.05 -3.93
N MET A 200 -4.89 -13.61 -5.02
CA MET A 200 -3.93 -12.94 -5.90
C MET A 200 -4.48 -11.64 -6.51
N PHE A 201 -5.75 -11.67 -6.93
CA PHE A 201 -6.41 -10.56 -7.62
C PHE A 201 -7.30 -9.73 -6.69
N GLU A 202 -7.44 -10.17 -5.44
CA GLU A 202 -8.30 -9.53 -4.47
C GLU A 202 -7.61 -8.32 -3.83
N THR A 203 -8.42 -7.31 -3.53
CA THR A 203 -7.97 -6.16 -2.73
C THR A 203 -7.83 -6.60 -1.27
N ASN A 204 -6.80 -6.08 -0.59
CA ASN A 204 -6.62 -6.30 0.84
C ASN A 204 -6.71 -5.00 1.62
N VAL A 205 -7.03 -5.15 2.90
CA VAL A 205 -6.88 -4.09 3.90
C VAL A 205 -5.79 -4.49 4.89
N LEU A 206 -4.90 -3.55 5.23
CA LEU A 206 -3.99 -3.70 6.35
C LEU A 206 -4.72 -3.27 7.62
N PHE A 207 -5.06 -4.21 8.49
CA PHE A 207 -5.75 -3.95 9.75
C PHE A 207 -4.98 -4.58 10.90
N ARG A 208 -4.63 -3.77 11.91
CA ARG A 208 -3.91 -4.20 13.13
C ARG A 208 -2.68 -5.08 12.87
N GLY A 209 -1.91 -4.76 11.82
CA GLY A 209 -0.70 -5.52 11.48
C GLY A 209 -0.97 -6.84 10.76
N SER A 210 -2.17 -7.04 10.23
CA SER A 210 -2.49 -8.16 9.34
C SER A 210 -3.03 -7.66 8.01
N LEU A 211 -2.74 -8.38 6.92
CA LEU A 211 -3.42 -8.19 5.64
C LEU A 211 -4.64 -9.10 5.58
N LEU A 212 -5.80 -8.53 5.22
CA LEU A 212 -7.07 -9.26 5.20
C LEU A 212 -7.68 -9.22 3.81
N TRP A 213 -8.19 -10.38 3.36
CA TRP A 213 -8.93 -10.54 2.12
C TRP A 213 -10.29 -11.18 2.41
N TYR A 214 -11.35 -10.63 1.83
CA TYR A 214 -12.67 -11.24 1.88
C TYR A 214 -12.83 -12.18 0.68
N MET A 215 -13.23 -13.42 0.95
CA MET A 215 -13.52 -14.41 -0.09
C MET A 215 -15.03 -14.57 -0.19
N GLY A 216 -15.60 -14.01 -1.26
CA GLY A 216 -17.04 -14.06 -1.53
C GLY A 216 -17.55 -15.40 -2.08
N PRO A 217 -18.87 -15.53 -2.24
CA PRO A 217 -19.57 -16.81 -2.45
C PRO A 217 -19.42 -17.42 -3.86
N GLU A 218 -18.52 -16.94 -4.71
CA GLU A 218 -18.30 -17.53 -6.05
C GLU A 218 -17.81 -18.98 -5.99
N ASN A 219 -17.30 -19.40 -4.82
CA ASN A 219 -16.98 -20.78 -4.52
C ASN A 219 -17.91 -21.30 -3.43
N ILE A 220 -18.33 -22.56 -3.52
CA ILE A 220 -19.27 -23.30 -2.62
C ILE A 220 -18.85 -23.33 -1.12
N LYS A 221 -17.78 -22.62 -0.75
CA LYS A 221 -17.28 -22.50 0.63
C LYS A 221 -17.83 -21.24 1.27
N LYS A 222 -18.10 -21.35 2.57
CA LYS A 222 -18.57 -20.28 3.47
C LYS A 222 -17.79 -18.98 3.26
N ASP A 223 -18.44 -17.85 3.52
CA ASP A 223 -17.80 -16.54 3.57
C ASP A 223 -16.65 -16.59 4.61
N ILE A 224 -15.42 -16.45 4.12
CA ILE A 224 -14.20 -16.56 4.91
C ILE A 224 -13.39 -15.29 4.67
N ILE A 225 -12.85 -14.73 5.73
CA ILE A 225 -11.80 -13.73 5.62
C ILE A 225 -10.46 -14.45 5.83
N ARG A 226 -9.56 -14.28 4.88
CA ARG A 226 -8.18 -14.74 4.99
C ARG A 226 -7.35 -13.67 5.65
N VAL A 227 -6.50 -14.08 6.58
CA VAL A 227 -5.66 -13.17 7.36
C VAL A 227 -4.21 -13.61 7.22
N PHE A 228 -3.35 -12.68 6.81
CA PHE A 228 -1.91 -12.85 6.84
C PHE A 228 -1.34 -11.97 7.95
N ASP A 229 -0.81 -12.61 8.99
CA ASP A 229 -0.11 -11.93 10.07
C ASP A 229 1.23 -11.41 9.54
N THR A 230 1.42 -10.09 9.53
CA THR A 230 2.64 -9.50 8.95
C THR A 230 3.87 -9.63 9.84
N THR A 231 3.72 -10.01 11.11
CA THR A 231 4.84 -10.19 12.06
C THR A 231 5.31 -11.64 12.05
N ALA A 232 4.38 -12.58 12.10
CA ALA A 232 4.68 -14.01 12.02
C ALA A 232 4.88 -14.49 10.57
N GLU A 233 4.44 -13.69 9.59
CA GLU A 233 4.39 -14.03 8.16
C GLU A 233 3.69 -15.37 7.89
N SER A 234 2.56 -15.56 8.57
CA SER A 234 1.78 -16.79 8.54
C SER A 234 0.32 -16.51 8.20
N PHE A 235 -0.31 -17.45 7.53
CA PHE A 235 -1.71 -17.38 7.17
C PHE A 235 -2.60 -18.03 8.24
N ARG A 236 -3.75 -17.42 8.46
CA ARG A 236 -4.88 -17.98 9.20
C ARG A 236 -6.18 -17.61 8.51
N GLN A 237 -7.26 -18.22 8.95
CA GLN A 237 -8.61 -17.96 8.43
C GLN A 237 -9.51 -17.56 9.58
N MET A 238 -10.43 -16.65 9.29
CA MET A 238 -11.51 -16.25 10.18
C MET A 238 -12.85 -16.40 9.46
N GLN A 239 -13.92 -16.65 10.21
CA GLN A 239 -15.26 -16.65 9.62
C GLN A 239 -15.68 -15.22 9.32
N ALA A 240 -16.21 -14.99 8.12
CA ALA A 240 -16.84 -13.71 7.84
C ALA A 240 -18.23 -13.66 8.50
N PRO A 241 -18.71 -12.48 8.91
CA PRO A 241 -20.09 -12.28 9.30
C PRO A 241 -21.04 -12.68 8.17
N VAL A 242 -22.20 -13.23 8.52
CA VAL A 242 -23.24 -13.56 7.54
C VAL A 242 -23.77 -12.27 6.93
N LEU A 243 -23.49 -12.04 5.64
CA LEU A 243 -23.94 -10.87 4.92
C LEU A 243 -25.34 -11.09 4.31
N PRO A 244 -26.28 -10.13 4.49
CA PRO A 244 -27.58 -10.21 3.87
C PRO A 244 -27.52 -9.69 2.42
N GLY A 245 -27.03 -10.54 1.51
CA GLY A 245 -27.33 -10.39 0.08
C GLY A 245 -26.16 -10.58 -0.87
N PRO A 246 -26.45 -10.88 -2.14
CA PRO A 246 -25.45 -10.98 -3.20
C PRO A 246 -24.99 -9.57 -3.62
N GLY A 247 -23.68 -9.31 -3.53
CA GLY A 247 -23.07 -8.06 -3.97
C GLY A 247 -21.55 -8.11 -3.86
N GLU A 248 -20.86 -7.29 -4.65
CA GLU A 248 -19.42 -7.07 -4.51
C GLU A 248 -19.15 -6.56 -3.09
N THR A 249 -18.34 -7.31 -2.35
CA THR A 249 -18.08 -7.05 -0.94
C THR A 249 -16.60 -6.72 -0.76
N ASN A 250 -16.32 -5.55 -0.19
CA ASN A 250 -14.97 -5.07 0.07
C ASN A 250 -14.74 -4.87 1.56
N LEU A 251 -13.55 -5.26 2.04
CA LEU A 251 -13.07 -4.92 3.38
C LEU A 251 -12.46 -3.53 3.38
N PHE A 252 -12.67 -2.80 4.47
CA PHE A 252 -12.01 -1.53 4.72
C PHE A 252 -11.87 -1.27 6.21
N GLU A 253 -11.00 -0.34 6.58
CA GLU A 253 -10.83 0.13 7.95
C GLU A 253 -11.66 1.39 8.16
N MET A 254 -12.34 1.48 9.29
CA MET A 254 -13.17 2.62 9.67
C MET A 254 -13.06 2.85 11.18
N ASP A 255 -12.49 3.98 11.58
CA ASP A 255 -12.36 4.42 12.98
C ASP A 255 -11.75 3.37 13.94
N GLY A 256 -10.70 2.68 13.49
CA GLY A 256 -10.00 1.63 14.23
C GLY A 256 -10.73 0.28 14.26
N MET A 257 -11.81 0.15 13.47
CA MET A 257 -12.61 -1.07 13.33
C MET A 257 -12.54 -1.61 11.90
N LEU A 258 -12.64 -2.93 11.79
CA LEU A 258 -12.73 -3.59 10.49
C LEU A 258 -14.17 -3.56 10.01
N ALA A 259 -14.39 -3.08 8.80
CA ALA A 259 -15.70 -2.97 8.19
C ALA A 259 -15.77 -3.67 6.83
N MET A 260 -16.97 -4.03 6.44
CA MET A 260 -17.30 -4.59 5.12
C MET A 260 -18.36 -3.71 4.47
N ALA A 261 -18.17 -3.40 3.19
CA ALA A 261 -19.15 -2.72 2.37
C ALA A 261 -19.64 -3.68 1.29
N SER A 262 -20.96 -3.78 1.11
CA SER A 262 -21.57 -4.52 0.01
C SER A 262 -22.39 -3.55 -0.84
N CYS A 263 -22.08 -3.52 -2.13
CA CYS A 263 -22.77 -2.67 -3.10
C CYS A 263 -23.79 -3.51 -3.87
N ASN A 264 -25.08 -3.16 -3.72
CA ASN A 264 -26.12 -3.71 -4.58
C ASN A 264 -26.45 -2.71 -5.69
N ASN A 265 -25.83 -2.92 -6.85
CA ASN A 265 -26.00 -2.05 -8.01
C ASN A 265 -27.45 -2.00 -8.51
N ALA A 266 -28.23 -3.07 -8.35
CA ALA A 266 -29.62 -3.12 -8.78
C ALA A 266 -30.55 -2.31 -7.86
N ALA A 267 -30.27 -2.30 -6.57
CA ALA A 267 -31.04 -1.56 -5.57
C ALA A 267 -30.48 -0.16 -5.27
N ALA A 268 -29.36 0.22 -5.90
CA ALA A 268 -28.63 1.47 -5.65
C ALA A 268 -28.38 1.72 -4.16
N ASN A 269 -28.06 0.67 -3.41
CA ASN A 269 -27.79 0.75 -1.97
C ASN A 269 -26.40 0.21 -1.65
N ILE A 270 -25.84 0.74 -0.56
CA ILE A 270 -24.59 0.29 0.01
C ILE A 270 -24.88 -0.08 1.46
N GLY A 271 -24.69 -1.35 1.79
CA GLY A 271 -24.70 -1.81 3.17
C GLY A 271 -23.29 -1.74 3.75
N ILE A 272 -23.17 -1.31 5.00
CA ILE A 272 -21.91 -1.29 5.74
C ILE A 272 -22.10 -2.07 7.04
N TRP A 273 -21.20 -3.01 7.30
CA TRP A 273 -21.16 -3.81 8.52
C TRP A 273 -19.82 -3.66 9.20
N VAL A 274 -19.83 -3.47 10.51
CA VAL A 274 -18.61 -3.33 11.32
C VAL A 274 -18.43 -4.61 12.14
N LEU A 275 -17.23 -5.21 12.07
CA LEU A 275 -16.86 -6.34 12.91
C LEU A 275 -16.41 -5.82 14.27
N GLN A 276 -17.25 -5.99 15.29
CA GLN A 276 -16.97 -5.55 16.66
C GLN A 276 -15.99 -6.48 17.41
N ASP A 277 -16.02 -7.77 17.06
CA ASP A 277 -15.39 -8.85 17.83
C ASP A 277 -14.14 -9.44 17.14
N TYR A 278 -13.35 -8.60 16.46
CA TYR A 278 -12.14 -9.05 15.75
C TYR A 278 -11.10 -9.71 16.68
N GLU A 279 -11.03 -9.27 17.95
CA GLU A 279 -10.03 -9.74 18.91
C GLU A 279 -10.48 -10.95 19.74
N SER A 280 -11.78 -11.28 19.73
CA SER A 280 -12.35 -12.37 20.55
C SER A 280 -12.45 -13.69 19.79
N GLU A 281 -11.58 -13.90 18.80
CA GLU A 281 -11.36 -15.20 18.16
C GLU A 281 -10.73 -16.23 19.10
#